data_AF-A0A3A6PM54-F1
#
_entry.id   AF-A0A3A6PM54-F1
#
_cell.length_a   1.000
_cell.length_b   1.000
_cell.length_c   1.000
_cell.angle_alpha   90.00
_cell.angle_beta   90.00
_cell.angle_gamma   90.00
#
_symmetry.space_group_name_H-M   'P 1'
#
loop_
_entity.id
_entity.type
_entity.pdbx_description
1 polymer ?
#
loop_
_entity_poly.entity_id
_entity_poly.type
_entity_poly.pdbx_seq_one_letter_code
_entity_poly.pdbx_strand_id
1 'polypeptide(L)'
;MNVRSARVRGIVSRDGEPCAEVEVETDSASAPVVLAYFANEGGIAVLRSVLRNDADRETDWFDNNLHQAFEDITSSAIEPGEKTERQSLQESILADDDVRRDVEAALADTL
;
A
#
# COMPACT_ATOMS: atom_id res chain seq x y z
N MET A 1 5.58 -6.12 -11.39
CA MET A 1 6.27 -5.75 -10.12
C MET A 1 6.14 -6.92 -9.16
N ASN A 2 7.22 -7.41 -8.55
CA ASN A 2 7.19 -8.51 -7.59
C ASN A 2 7.43 -8.01 -6.17
N VAL A 3 6.70 -8.59 -5.21
CA VAL A 3 6.89 -8.30 -3.77
C VAL A 3 8.10 -9.05 -3.26
N ARG A 4 9.00 -8.33 -2.57
CA ARG A 4 10.16 -8.92 -1.87
C ARG A 4 9.87 -9.14 -0.39
N SER A 5 9.21 -8.16 0.22
CA SER A 5 8.82 -8.14 1.62
C SER A 5 7.64 -7.19 1.78
N ALA A 6 6.79 -7.47 2.77
CA ALA A 6 5.71 -6.59 3.16
C ALA A 6 5.66 -6.49 4.68
N ARG A 7 5.23 -5.34 5.20
CA ARG A 7 5.12 -5.09 6.63
C ARG A 7 3.98 -4.13 6.92
N VAL A 8 3.14 -4.50 7.89
CA VAL A 8 2.09 -3.61 8.40
C VAL A 8 2.73 -2.47 9.21
N ARG A 9 2.40 -1.23 8.86
CA ARG A 9 2.86 -0.02 9.55
C ARG A 9 1.87 0.45 10.61
N GLY A 10 0.58 0.21 10.40
CA GLY A 10 -0.48 0.55 11.35
C GLY A 10 -1.82 0.78 10.66
N ILE A 11 -2.78 1.33 11.40
CA ILE A 11 -4.07 1.77 10.87
C ILE A 11 -4.03 3.27 10.61
N VAL A 12 -4.53 3.66 9.45
CA VAL A 12 -4.78 5.06 9.07
C VAL A 12 -6.22 5.22 8.62
N SER A 13 -6.81 6.39 8.86
CA SER A 13 -8.10 6.73 8.26
C SER A 13 -7.87 7.37 6.90
N ARG A 14 -8.38 6.74 5.83
CA ARG A 14 -8.34 7.26 4.47
C ARG A 14 -9.78 7.40 3.97
N ASP A 15 -10.15 8.58 3.50
CA ASP A 15 -11.53 8.90 3.08
C ASP A 15 -12.61 8.62 4.14
N GLY A 16 -12.23 8.64 5.42
CA GLY A 16 -13.12 8.32 6.55
C GLY A 16 -13.30 6.83 6.83
N GLU A 17 -12.63 5.95 6.07
CA GLU A 17 -12.60 4.51 6.27
C GLU A 17 -11.29 4.08 6.96
N PRO A 18 -11.33 3.22 7.99
CA PRO A 18 -10.13 2.66 8.57
C PRO A 18 -9.44 1.71 7.58
N CYS A 19 -8.17 1.96 7.33
CA CYS A 19 -7.35 1.21 6.41
C CYS A 19 -6.04 0.77 7.09
N ALA A 20 -5.64 -0.49 6.89
CA ALA A 20 -4.32 -0.96 7.25
C ALA A 20 -3.30 -0.48 6.21
N GLU A 21 -2.31 0.27 6.67
CA GLU A 21 -1.17 0.70 5.88
C GLU A 21 -0.11 -0.41 5.90
N VAL A 22 0.28 -0.87 4.72
CA VAL A 22 1.28 -1.91 4.51
C VAL A 22 2.38 -1.36 3.63
N GLU A 23 3.60 -1.35 4.12
CA GLU A 23 4.79 -1.05 3.32
C GLU A 23 5.24 -2.31 2.60
N VAL A 24 5.47 -2.16 1.30
CA VAL A 24 5.80 -3.27 0.41
C VAL A 24 7.08 -2.91 -0.34
N GLU A 25 8.12 -3.68 -0.13
CA GLU A 25 9.35 -3.59 -0.89
C GLU A 25 9.21 -4.42 -2.17
N THR A 26 9.64 -3.86 -3.29
CA THR A 26 9.46 -4.49 -4.60
C THR A 26 10.78 -4.58 -5.36
N ASP A 27 10.83 -5.40 -6.39
CA ASP A 27 11.98 -5.47 -7.30
C ASP A 27 11.98 -4.40 -8.40
N SER A 28 10.98 -3.51 -8.42
CA SER A 28 10.86 -2.45 -9.43
C SER A 28 11.86 -1.33 -9.15
N ALA A 29 12.72 -1.02 -10.14
CA ALA A 29 13.68 0.08 -10.03
C ALA A 29 12.99 1.45 -9.90
N SER A 30 11.85 1.64 -10.55
CA SER A 30 11.07 2.87 -10.43
C SER A 30 10.35 2.91 -9.08
N ALA A 31 9.79 1.81 -8.60
CA ALA A 31 8.97 1.78 -7.38
C ALA A 31 9.51 0.78 -6.34
N PRO A 32 10.72 1.00 -5.79
CA PRO A 32 11.36 0.03 -4.91
C PRO A 32 10.60 -0.15 -3.59
N VAL A 33 9.84 0.86 -3.17
CA VAL A 33 8.96 0.81 -2.00
C VAL A 33 7.62 1.45 -2.35
N VAL A 34 6.53 0.76 -2.02
CA VAL A 34 5.15 1.26 -2.16
C VAL A 34 4.38 1.08 -0.85
N LEU A 35 3.39 1.93 -0.61
CA LEU A 35 2.44 1.81 0.50
C LEU A 35 1.10 1.31 -0.05
N ALA A 36 0.72 0.10 0.36
CA ALA A 36 -0.55 -0.52 0.06
C ALA A 36 -1.54 -0.28 1.21
N TYR A 37 -2.75 0.17 0.88
CA TYR A 37 -3.80 0.45 1.86
C TYR A 37 -4.91 -0.59 1.74
N PHE A 38 -5.15 -1.36 2.79
CA PHE A 38 -6.21 -2.37 2.83
C PHE A 38 -7.36 -1.89 3.68
N ALA A 39 -8.58 -1.93 3.14
CA ALA A 39 -9.79 -1.70 3.93
C ALA A 39 -10.47 -3.03 4.26
N ASN A 40 -11.25 -3.04 5.34
CA ASN A 40 -12.12 -4.16 5.67
C ASN A 40 -13.43 -4.03 4.88
N GLU A 41 -13.66 -4.95 3.93
CA GLU A 41 -14.92 -5.04 3.19
C GLU A 41 -15.61 -6.36 3.54
N GLY A 42 -16.58 -6.31 4.46
CA GLY A 42 -17.37 -7.48 4.85
C GLY A 42 -16.58 -8.59 5.56
N GLY A 43 -15.51 -8.23 6.30
CA GLY A 43 -14.62 -9.16 7.00
C GLY A 43 -13.42 -9.63 6.16
N ILE A 44 -13.23 -9.06 4.97
CA ILE A 44 -12.15 -9.41 4.06
C ILE A 44 -11.26 -8.18 3.86
N ALA A 45 -9.95 -8.35 3.99
CA ALA A 45 -8.98 -7.32 3.66
C ALA A 45 -8.92 -7.13 2.13
N VAL A 46 -9.33 -5.96 1.66
CA VAL A 46 -9.34 -5.59 0.24
C VAL A 46 -8.37 -4.45 0.03
N LEU A 47 -7.39 -4.63 -0.86
CA LEU A 47 -6.50 -3.54 -1.27
C LEU A 47 -7.38 -2.44 -1.86
N ARG A 48 -7.28 -1.19 -1.38
CA ARG A 48 -8.02 0.00 -1.81
C ARG A 48 -7.17 0.91 -2.69
N SER A 49 -5.93 1.17 -2.27
CA SER A 49 -5.02 2.08 -2.98
C SER A 49 -3.57 1.68 -2.78
N VAL A 50 -2.73 2.10 -3.72
CA VAL A 50 -1.29 1.91 -3.67
C VAL A 50 -0.63 3.25 -3.96
N LEU A 51 0.19 3.72 -3.02
CA LEU A 51 0.99 4.92 -3.16
C LEU A 51 2.43 4.52 -3.42
N ARG A 52 3.06 5.10 -4.44
CA ARG A 52 4.49 4.98 -4.64
C ARG A 52 5.17 6.07 -3.83
N ASN A 53 6.22 5.69 -3.10
CA ASN A 53 7.09 6.69 -2.51
C ASN A 53 7.98 7.25 -3.63
N ASP A 54 7.62 8.43 -4.12
CA ASP A 54 8.38 9.18 -5.13
C ASP A 54 9.26 10.24 -4.45
N ALA A 55 9.58 10.05 -3.16
CA ALA A 55 10.70 10.76 -2.54
C ALA A 55 11.97 10.31 -3.22
N ASP A 56 12.31 11.01 -4.30
CA ASP A 56 13.57 10.94 -5.01
C ASP A 56 14.70 10.83 -3.98
N ARG A 57 15.53 9.79 -4.11
CA ARG A 57 16.70 9.58 -3.23
C ARG A 57 17.79 10.63 -3.45
N GLU A 58 17.56 11.63 -4.28
CA GLU A 58 18.40 12.81 -4.47
C GLU A 58 17.53 14.08 -4.41
N THR A 59 17.90 15.03 -3.52
CA THR A 59 17.43 16.45 -3.51
C THR A 59 16.07 16.65 -2.78
N ASP A 60 15.87 17.44 -1.72
CA ASP A 60 16.58 18.60 -1.19
C ASP A 60 16.22 18.80 0.30
N TRP A 61 17.18 19.21 1.11
CA TRP A 61 17.20 19.15 2.57
C TRP A 61 16.86 20.51 3.20
N PHE A 62 16.17 21.40 2.49
CA PHE A 62 15.76 22.69 3.04
C PHE A 62 14.37 23.10 2.53
N ASP A 63 13.47 23.26 3.50
CA ASP A 63 12.28 24.11 3.41
C ASP A 63 11.19 23.69 2.40
N ASN A 64 10.28 22.81 2.84
CA ASN A 64 8.87 22.95 2.43
C ASN A 64 7.92 22.31 3.45
N ASN A 65 6.95 23.10 3.90
CA ASN A 65 5.82 22.65 4.71
C ASN A 65 5.03 21.57 3.94
N LEU A 66 4.96 20.36 4.49
CA LEU A 66 3.83 19.41 4.34
C LEU A 66 3.07 19.45 2.98
N HIS A 67 3.67 19.00 1.87
CA HIS A 67 2.88 18.62 0.70
C HIS A 67 3.61 17.65 -0.24
N GLN A 68 3.08 16.42 -0.32
CA GLN A 68 3.19 15.45 -1.42
C GLN A 68 4.59 14.98 -1.86
N ALA A 69 5.04 13.84 -1.33
CA ALA A 69 6.04 12.96 -1.98
C ALA A 69 5.52 11.51 -2.14
N PHE A 70 4.20 11.35 -2.19
CA PHE A 70 3.55 10.07 -2.49
C PHE A 70 2.69 10.27 -3.73
N GLU A 71 3.12 9.66 -4.84
CA GLU A 71 2.32 9.62 -6.05
C GLU A 71 1.27 8.51 -5.90
N ASP A 72 0.00 8.88 -6.04
CA ASP A 72 -1.10 7.91 -6.10
C ASP A 72 -1.06 7.21 -7.46
N ILE A 73 -0.24 6.17 -7.53
CA ILE A 73 -0.15 5.29 -8.68
C ILE A 73 -1.34 4.33 -8.75
N THR A 74 -2.37 4.49 -7.89
CA THR A 74 -3.60 3.72 -7.98
C THR A 74 -4.18 3.82 -9.38
N SER A 75 -4.06 4.96 -10.06
CA SER A 75 -4.57 5.11 -11.45
C SER A 75 -3.71 4.42 -12.51
N SER A 76 -2.38 4.39 -12.35
CA SER A 76 -1.46 3.70 -13.29
C SER A 76 -1.28 2.22 -12.99
N ALA A 77 -1.58 1.76 -11.77
CA ALA A 77 -1.71 0.35 -11.41
C ALA A 77 -3.14 -0.18 -11.65
N ILE A 78 -4.06 0.69 -12.07
CA ILE A 78 -5.48 0.40 -12.34
C ILE A 78 -5.90 1.10 -13.65
N GLU A 79 -5.09 0.98 -14.71
CA GLU A 79 -5.70 1.14 -16.03
C GLU A 79 -6.78 0.05 -16.19
N PRO A 80 -7.92 0.31 -16.86
CA PRO A 80 -9.09 -0.58 -16.87
C PRO A 80 -8.88 -1.95 -17.53
N GLY A 81 -7.66 -2.27 -17.98
CA GLY A 81 -7.21 -3.61 -18.38
C GLY A 81 -6.43 -4.40 -17.32
N GLU A 82 -6.03 -3.75 -16.20
CA GLU A 82 -5.06 -4.24 -15.20
C GLU A 82 -5.69 -4.58 -13.84
N LYS A 83 -6.99 -4.87 -13.78
CA LYS A 83 -7.61 -5.44 -12.56
C LYS A 83 -6.81 -6.64 -12.02
N THR A 84 -6.15 -7.36 -12.92
CA THR A 84 -5.22 -8.46 -12.66
C THR A 84 -3.97 -8.04 -11.88
N GLU A 85 -3.37 -6.87 -12.11
CA GLU A 85 -2.13 -6.47 -11.45
C GLU A 85 -2.38 -6.07 -9.99
N ARG A 86 -3.47 -5.35 -9.72
CA ARG A 86 -3.92 -5.09 -8.34
C ARG A 86 -4.25 -6.38 -7.59
N GLN A 87 -4.96 -7.31 -8.22
CA GLN A 87 -5.30 -8.60 -7.61
C GLN A 87 -4.05 -9.43 -7.35
N SER A 88 -3.13 -9.50 -8.32
CA SER A 88 -1.85 -10.19 -8.19
C SER A 88 -0.98 -9.59 -7.09
N LEU A 89 -0.96 -8.26 -6.96
CA LEU A 89 -0.23 -7.58 -5.89
C LEU A 89 -0.87 -7.85 -4.52
N GLN A 90 -2.20 -7.73 -4.43
CA GLN A 90 -2.94 -8.08 -3.21
C GLN A 90 -2.66 -9.53 -2.80
N GLU A 91 -2.77 -10.47 -3.73
CA GLU A 91 -2.48 -11.88 -3.49
C GLU A 91 -1.03 -12.08 -3.07
N SER A 92 -0.08 -11.40 -3.71
CA SER A 92 1.33 -11.53 -3.36
C SER A 92 1.68 -10.93 -1.99
N ILE A 93 0.99 -9.87 -1.54
CA ILE A 93 1.16 -9.30 -0.20
C ILE A 93 0.54 -10.21 0.86
N LEU A 94 -0.68 -10.71 0.60
CA LEU A 94 -1.42 -11.58 1.52
C LEU A 94 -0.99 -13.05 1.48
N ALA A 95 -0.11 -13.42 0.54
CA ALA A 95 0.53 -14.73 0.50
C ALA A 95 1.48 -14.94 1.69
N ASP A 96 1.96 -13.86 2.30
CA ASP A 96 2.68 -13.90 3.57
C ASP A 96 1.68 -14.00 4.73
N ASP A 97 1.70 -15.13 5.42
CA ASP A 97 0.75 -15.44 6.51
C ASP A 97 0.87 -14.46 7.69
N ASP A 98 2.07 -13.96 7.99
CA ASP A 98 2.29 -12.99 9.07
C ASP A 98 1.69 -11.64 8.68
N VAL A 99 1.95 -11.17 7.46
CA VAL A 99 1.38 -9.91 6.94
C VAL A 99 -0.14 -9.99 6.89
N ARG A 100 -0.69 -11.08 6.36
CA ARG A 100 -2.15 -11.28 6.30
C ARG A 100 -2.76 -11.21 7.69
N ARG A 101 -2.19 -11.93 8.66
CA ARG A 101 -2.69 -11.95 10.04
C ARG A 101 -2.59 -10.58 10.69
N ASP A 102 -1.50 -9.84 10.46
CA ASP A 102 -1.32 -8.50 11.02
C ASP A 102 -2.29 -7.49 10.39
N VAL A 103 -2.58 -7.59 9.08
CA VAL A 103 -3.61 -6.76 8.42
C VAL A 103 -4.99 -7.06 8.98
N GLU A 104 -5.35 -8.35 9.09
CA GLU A 104 -6.64 -8.76 9.66
C GLU A 104 -6.79 -8.32 11.12
N ALA A 105 -5.74 -8.48 11.93
CA ALA A 105 -5.73 -8.04 13.32
C ALA A 105 -5.85 -6.53 13.45
N ALA A 106 -5.12 -5.78 12.63
CA ALA A 106 -5.17 -4.32 12.63
C ALA A 106 -6.58 -3.81 12.26
N LEU A 107 -7.22 -4.43 11.26
CA LEU A 107 -8.57 -4.07 10.83
C LEU A 107 -9.66 -4.53 11.80
N ALA A 108 -9.44 -5.62 12.55
CA ALA A 108 -10.37 -6.13 13.55
C ALA A 108 -10.43 -5.25 14.80
N ASP A 109 -9.32 -4.59 15.17
CA ASP A 109 -9.25 -3.66 16.30
C ASP A 109 -10.10 -2.38 16.09
N THR A 110 -10.53 -2.13 14.85
CA THR A 110 -11.28 -0.91 14.48
C THR A 110 -12.80 -1.08 14.45
N LEU A 111 -13.32 -2.27 14.80
CA LEU A 111 -14.76 -2.61 14.91
C LEU A 111 -15.25 -2.52 16.36
#